data_AF-X1GLX8-F1
#
_entry.id   AF-X1GLX8-F1
#
_cell.length_a   1.000
_cell.length_b   1.000
_cell.length_c   1.000
_cell.angle_alpha   90.00
_cell.angle_beta   90.00
_cell.angle_gamma   90.00
#
_symmetry.space_group_name_H-M   'P 1'
#
loop_
_entity.id
_entity.type
_entity.pdbx_description
1 polymer ?
#
loop_
_entity_poly.entity_id
_entity_poly.type
_entity_poly.pdbx_seq_one_letter_code
_entity_poly.pdbx_strand_id
1 'polypeptide(L)'
;MPEEIELPKEVKLEEVSQEKLNALLEEAIPDRGFLRDYIDIFSEITDTPKSFLFWGAMTTLSTILGKNCFVDWDIRKLYPNIWSVFLAPS
;
A
#
# COMPACT_ATOMS: atom_id res chain seq x y z
N MET A 1 4.55 -11.78 -41.71
CA MET A 1 3.22 -11.33 -41.27
C MET A 1 3.40 -10.75 -39.88
N PRO A 2 3.01 -9.49 -39.62
CA PRO A 2 3.06 -8.96 -38.25
C PRO A 2 2.02 -9.71 -37.40
N GLU A 3 2.46 -10.25 -36.27
CA GLU A 3 1.58 -10.89 -35.30
C GLU A 3 0.68 -9.81 -34.68
N GLU A 4 -0.64 -9.99 -34.79
CA GLU A 4 -1.62 -9.16 -34.09
C GLU A 4 -1.42 -9.33 -32.59
N ILE A 5 -1.00 -8.25 -31.93
CA ILE A 5 -0.89 -8.20 -30.48
C ILE A 5 -2.32 -8.13 -29.94
N GLU A 6 -2.86 -9.26 -29.48
CA GLU A 6 -4.13 -9.28 -28.75
C GLU A 6 -3.98 -8.45 -27.47
N LEU A 7 -4.64 -7.29 -27.44
CA LEU A 7 -4.73 -6.48 -26.23
C LEU A 7 -5.46 -7.29 -25.15
N PRO A 8 -4.97 -7.30 -23.90
CA PRO A 8 -5.59 -8.06 -22.83
C PRO A 8 -7.06 -7.63 -22.65
N LYS A 9 -7.95 -8.63 -22.52
CA LYS A 9 -9.38 -8.47 -22.25
C LYS A 9 -9.57 -7.45 -21.11
N GLU A 10 -10.50 -6.51 -21.30
CA GLU A 10 -10.89 -5.53 -20.29
C GLU A 10 -11.06 -6.20 -18.93
N VAL A 11 -10.14 -5.92 -18.02
CA VAL A 11 -10.27 -6.32 -16.62
C VAL A 11 -11.37 -5.46 -16.04
N LYS A 12 -12.56 -6.04 -15.83
CA LYS A 12 -13.63 -5.40 -15.07
C LYS A 12 -13.12 -5.21 -13.65
N LEU A 13 -12.68 -3.98 -13.33
CA LEU A 13 -12.33 -3.61 -11.98
C LEU A 13 -13.64 -3.62 -11.17
N GLU A 14 -13.75 -4.57 -10.26
CA GLU A 14 -14.82 -4.53 -9.26
C GLU A 14 -14.62 -3.27 -8.42
N GLU A 15 -15.62 -2.38 -8.40
CA GLU A 15 -15.61 -1.22 -7.53
C GLU A 15 -15.63 -1.69 -6.07
N VAL A 16 -14.51 -1.50 -5.38
CA VAL A 16 -14.42 -1.75 -3.94
C VAL A 16 -15.02 -0.55 -3.22
N SER A 17 -16.06 -0.78 -2.42
CA SER A 17 -16.62 0.27 -1.57
C SER A 17 -15.59 0.78 -0.55
N GLN A 18 -15.67 2.07 -0.19
CA GLN A 18 -14.76 2.66 0.80
C GLN A 18 -14.85 1.96 2.17
N GLU A 19 -16.05 1.52 2.56
CA GLU A 19 -16.28 0.77 3.80
C GLU A 19 -15.51 -0.56 3.80
N LYS A 20 -15.58 -1.30 2.69
CA LYS A 20 -14.85 -2.57 2.54
C LYS A 20 -13.35 -2.34 2.54
N LEU A 21 -12.89 -1.27 1.91
CA LEU A 21 -11.47 -0.89 1.93
C LEU A 21 -11.00 -0.57 3.36
N ASN A 22 -11.77 0.19 4.13
CA ASN A 22 -11.45 0.51 5.51
C ASN A 22 -11.38 -0.74 6.39
N ALA A 23 -12.31 -1.69 6.21
CA ALA A 23 -12.27 -2.96 6.94
C ALA A 23 -11.00 -3.77 6.65
N LEU A 24 -10.61 -3.86 5.37
CA LEU A 24 -9.38 -4.56 4.97
C LEU A 24 -8.12 -3.86 5.50
N LEU A 25 -8.13 -2.53 5.56
CA LEU A 25 -7.02 -1.77 6.14
C LEU A 25 -6.90 -2.02 7.63
N GLU A 26 -8.00 -2.02 8.38
CA GLU A 26 -7.96 -2.33 9.81
C GLU A 26 -7.44 -3.74 10.09
N GLU A 27 -7.74 -4.72 9.23
CA GLU A 27 -7.17 -6.07 9.33
C GLU A 27 -5.67 -6.11 9.00
N ALA A 28 -5.22 -5.28 8.05
CA ALA A 28 -3.82 -5.22 7.64
C ALA A 28 -2.92 -4.43 8.61
N ILE A 29 -3.50 -3.48 9.36
CA ILE A 29 -2.77 -2.67 10.33
C ILE A 29 -2.55 -3.48 11.62
N PRO A 30 -1.31 -3.67 12.07
CA PRO A 30 -1.04 -4.33 13.34
C PRO A 30 -1.73 -3.64 14.53
N ASP A 31 -2.07 -4.38 15.57
CA ASP A 31 -2.74 -3.83 16.76
C ASP A 31 -1.91 -2.77 17.52
N ARG A 32 -0.60 -2.70 17.29
CA ARG A 32 0.32 -1.80 18.02
C ARG A 32 1.57 -1.45 17.22
N GLY A 33 2.23 -0.38 17.65
CA GLY A 33 3.51 0.07 17.12
C GLY A 33 3.36 1.11 16.01
N PHE A 34 4.47 1.46 15.37
CA PHE A 34 4.57 2.63 14.50
C PHE A 34 3.42 2.79 13.49
N LEU A 35 3.01 1.72 12.80
CA LEU A 35 1.99 1.81 11.77
C LEU A 35 0.61 2.16 12.34
N ARG A 36 0.24 1.57 13.49
CA ARG A 36 -1.00 1.89 14.22
C ARG A 36 -0.95 3.33 14.73
N ASP A 37 0.12 3.66 15.46
CA ASP A 37 0.28 4.97 16.09
C ASP A 37 0.26 6.10 15.05
N TYR A 38 0.95 5.93 13.92
CA TYR A 38 0.98 6.90 12.83
C TYR A 38 -0.42 7.13 12.24
N ILE A 39 -1.14 6.05 11.92
CA ILE A 39 -2.46 6.17 11.29
C ILE A 39 -3.45 6.80 12.25
N ASP A 40 -3.49 6.37 13.51
CA ASP A 40 -4.44 6.91 14.49
C ASP A 40 -4.21 8.41 14.72
N ILE A 41 -2.96 8.81 14.99
CA ILE A 41 -2.61 10.22 15.25
C ILE A 41 -2.94 11.11 14.04
N PHE A 42 -2.49 10.73 12.84
CA PHE A 42 -2.65 11.61 11.68
C PHE A 42 -4.07 11.56 11.11
N SER A 43 -4.78 10.44 11.22
CA SER A 43 -6.17 10.38 10.78
C SER A 43 -7.06 11.30 11.61
N GLU A 44 -6.80 11.44 12.91
CA GLU A 44 -7.53 12.36 13.79
C GLU A 44 -7.22 13.84 13.48
N ILE A 45 -5.96 14.16 13.17
CA ILE A 45 -5.52 15.56 12.98
C ILE A 45 -5.87 16.10 11.59
N THR A 46 -5.79 15.27 10.55
CA THR A 46 -5.82 15.75 9.15
C THR A 46 -7.05 15.34 8.35
N ASP A 47 -8.03 14.65 8.97
CA ASP A 47 -9.24 14.09 8.33
C ASP A 47 -8.94 13.33 7.01
N THR A 48 -7.72 12.81 6.89
CA THR A 48 -7.23 12.19 5.66
C THR A 48 -7.65 10.73 5.61
N PRO A 49 -8.02 10.17 4.44
CA PRO A 49 -8.36 8.76 4.32
C PRO A 49 -7.24 7.86 4.87
N LYS A 50 -7.60 6.88 5.71
CA LYS A 50 -6.65 5.94 6.32
C LYS A 50 -5.79 5.19 5.29
N SER A 51 -6.35 4.90 4.11
CA SER A 51 -5.63 4.29 2.99
C SER A 51 -4.41 5.12 2.57
N PHE A 52 -4.55 6.43 2.51
CA PHE A 52 -3.49 7.34 2.09
C PHE A 52 -2.38 7.38 3.14
N LEU A 53 -2.74 7.47 4.42
CA LEU A 53 -1.80 7.44 5.54
C LEU A 53 -1.07 6.10 5.64
N PHE A 54 -1.79 4.99 5.47
CA PHE A 54 -1.23 3.64 5.48
C PHE A 54 -0.12 3.48 4.43
N TRP A 55 -0.41 3.84 3.18
CA TRP A 55 0.58 3.75 2.12
C TRP A 55 1.76 4.70 2.36
N GLY A 56 1.51 5.91 2.89
CA GLY A 56 2.56 6.84 3.28
C GLY A 56 3.53 6.23 4.30
N ALA A 57 2.99 5.67 5.37
CA ALA A 57 3.78 5.01 6.40
C ALA A 57 4.55 3.79 5.87
N MET A 58 3.94 2.99 5.00
CA MET A 58 4.60 1.84 4.36
C MET A 58 5.76 2.27 3.46
N THR A 59 5.60 3.34 2.68
CA THR A 59 6.70 3.93 1.89
C THR A 59 7.82 4.42 2.79
N THR A 60 7.49 5.08 3.92
CA THR A 60 8.48 5.52 4.91
C THR A 60 9.26 4.34 5.48
N LEU A 61 8.57 3.27 5.91
CA LEU A 61 9.21 2.06 6.42
C LEU A 61 10.11 1.40 5.38
N SER A 62 9.61 1.26 4.14
CA SER A 62 10.40 0.74 3.02
C SER A 62 11.68 1.53 2.79
N THR A 63 11.59 2.86 2.84
CA THR A 63 12.73 3.77 2.66
C THR A 63 13.77 3.62 3.77
N ILE A 64 13.33 3.54 5.03
CA ILE A 64 14.22 3.40 6.19
C ILE A 64 14.87 2.01 6.22
N LEU A 65 14.10 0.95 5.96
CA LEU A 65 14.61 -0.41 6.00
C LEU A 65 15.61 -0.68 4.87
N GLY A 66 15.35 -0.14 3.68
CA GLY A 66 16.19 -0.35 2.50
C GLY A 66 16.47 -1.83 2.25
N LYS A 67 17.75 -2.20 2.18
CA LYS A 67 18.20 -3.60 1.98
C LYS A 67 18.52 -4.36 3.29
N ASN A 68 18.10 -3.83 4.44
CA ASN A 68 18.41 -4.42 5.74
C ASN A 68 17.32 -5.38 6.26
N CYS A 69 16.15 -5.39 5.64
CA CYS A 69 15.06 -6.32 5.93
C CYS A 69 14.61 -6.99 4.63
N PHE A 70 14.44 -8.31 4.63
CA PHE A 70 14.01 -9.06 3.47
C PHE A 70 13.17 -10.27 3.87
N VAL A 71 12.27 -10.66 3.00
CA VAL A 71 11.62 -11.97 3.05
C VAL A 71 12.53 -12.96 2.32
N ASP A 72 12.84 -14.07 2.98
CA ASP A 72 13.61 -15.14 2.37
C ASP A 72 12.70 -15.95 1.43
N TRP A 73 13.03 -15.91 0.15
CA TRP A 73 12.33 -16.62 -0.92
C TRP A 73 13.23 -17.72 -1.50
N ASP A 74 13.97 -18.39 -0.62
CA ASP A 74 14.87 -19.53 -0.83
C ASP A 74 16.04 -19.20 -1.77
N ILE A 75 15.74 -18.99 -3.04
CA ILE A 75 16.72 -18.62 -4.08
C ILE A 75 17.01 -17.12 -4.15
N ARG A 76 16.16 -16.26 -3.59
CA ARG A 76 16.28 -14.80 -3.66
C ARG A 76 15.78 -14.12 -2.40
N LYS A 77 16.37 -12.95 -2.10
CA LYS A 77 15.92 -12.04 -1.05
C LYS A 77 14.94 -11.03 -1.64
N LEU A 78 13.71 -10.99 -1.11
CA LEU A 78 12.72 -9.99 -1.48
C LEU A 78 12.77 -8.83 -0.48
N TYR A 79 13.24 -7.67 -0.94
CA TYR A 79 13.31 -6.46 -0.13
C TYR A 79 12.02 -5.63 -0.27
N PRO A 80 11.57 -4.95 0.79
CA PRO A 80 10.43 -4.05 0.74
C PRO A 80 10.85 -2.78 -0.01
N ASN A 81 10.67 -2.76 -1.33
CA ASN A 81 10.86 -1.57 -2.18
C ASN A 81 9.49 -1.07 -2.64
N ILE A 82 8.89 -0.17 -1.88
CA ILE A 82 7.55 0.37 -2.13
C ILE A 82 7.70 1.74 -2.79
N TRP A 83 7.06 1.90 -3.94
CA TRP A 83 6.93 3.17 -4.64
C TRP A 83 5.45 3.55 -4.66
N SER A 84 5.11 4.67 -4.03
CA SER A 84 3.73 5.14 -3.92
C SER A 84 3.60 6.53 -4.54
N VAL A 85 2.57 6.71 -5.36
CA VAL A 85 2.18 8.00 -5.93
C VAL A 85 0.91 8.44 -5.22
N PHE A 86 1.01 9.53 -4.49
CA PHE A 86 -0.10 10.10 -3.74
C PHE A 86 -0.80 11.16 -4.58
N LEU A 87 -2.02 10.84 -5.03
CA LEU A 87 -2.87 11.75 -5.77
C LEU A 87 -3.93 12.30 -4.83
N ALA A 88 -3.80 13.58 -4.47
CA ALA A 88 -4.77 14.31 -3.68
C ALA A 88 -4.98 15.70 -4.28
N PRO A 89 -6.21 16.24 -4.23
CA PRO A 89 -6.43 17.66 -4.54
C PRO A 89 -5.70 18.53 -3.51
N SER A 90 -5.07 19.60 -3.99
CA SER A 90 -4.42 20.64 -3.17
C SER A 90 -5.42 21.64 -2.62
#